data_AF-A0A974X600-F1
#
_entry.id   AF-A0A974X600-F1
#
_cell.length_a   1.000
_cell.length_b   1.000
_cell.length_c   1.000
_cell.angle_alpha   90.00
_cell.angle_beta   90.00
_cell.angle_gamma   90.00
#
_symmetry.space_group_name_H-M   'P 1'
#
loop_
_entity.id
_entity.type
_entity.pdbx_description
1 polymer ?
#
loop_
_entity_poly.entity_id
_entity_poly.type
_entity_poly.pdbx_seq_one_letter_code
_entity_poly.pdbx_strand_id
1 'polypeptide(L)'
;MLVVLVVLLAVKGFAFINSLTYSAEAYEAAGKLTKQAWCAITGLGFVAQLILIGSSPLGIIHLVFTIASLVYLADVRPALAEVTSRR
;
A
#
# COMPACT_ATOMS: atom_id res chain seq x y z
N MET A 1 5.46 5.86 -21.14
CA MET A 1 4.47 5.08 -20.35
C MET A 1 5.12 4.01 -19.47
N LEU A 2 6.16 3.29 -19.95
CA LEU A 2 6.88 2.27 -19.17
C LEU A 2 7.42 2.78 -17.83
N VAL A 3 8.03 3.97 -17.81
CA VAL A 3 8.55 4.57 -16.56
C VAL A 3 7.45 4.74 -15.51
N VAL A 4 6.28 5.26 -15.91
CA VAL A 4 5.13 5.42 -15.01
C VAL A 4 4.68 4.08 -14.45
N LEU A 5 4.59 3.06 -15.31
CA LEU A 5 4.22 1.70 -14.91
C LEU A 5 5.18 1.15 -13.85
N VAL A 6 6.49 1.24 -14.09
CA VAL A 6 7.52 0.74 -13.17
C VAL A 6 7.49 1.49 -11.83
N VAL A 7 7.35 2.82 -11.87
CA VAL A 7 7.23 3.64 -10.65
C VAL A 7 6.00 3.26 -9.83
N LEU A 8 4.83 3.15 -10.47
CA LEU A 8 3.59 2.78 -9.78
C LEU A 8 3.67 1.35 -9.22
N LEU A 9 4.30 0.43 -9.95
CA LEU A 9 4.54 -0.93 -9.45
C LEU A 9 5.45 -0.92 -8.22
N ALA A 10 6.52 -0.14 -8.24
CA ALA A 10 7.44 -0.01 -7.11
C ALA A 10 6.75 0.59 -5.87
N VAL A 11 5.94 1.63 -6.05
CA VAL A 11 5.19 2.27 -4.94
C VAL A 11 4.21 1.29 -4.30
N LYS A 12 3.41 0.58 -5.12
CA LYS A 12 2.42 -0.40 -4.63
C LYS A 12 3.11 -1.60 -3.96
N GLY A 13 4.19 -2.09 -4.57
CA GLY A 13 4.99 -3.19 -4.02
C GLY A 13 5.63 -2.82 -2.68
N PHE A 14 6.20 -1.61 -2.58
CA PHE A 14 6.74 -1.10 -1.33
C PHE A 14 5.67 -0.96 -0.24
N ALA A 15 4.50 -0.40 -0.57
CA ALA A 15 3.39 -0.28 0.37
C ALA A 15 2.91 -1.66 0.87
N PHE A 16 2.80 -2.65 -0.03
CA PHE A 16 2.38 -4.01 0.33
C PHE A 16 3.41 -4.73 1.22
N ILE A 17 4.69 -4.69 0.84
CA ILE A 17 5.74 -5.30 1.66
C ILE A 17 5.76 -4.62 3.03
N ASN A 18 5.71 -3.29 3.07
CA ASN A 18 5.72 -2.55 4.33
C ASN A 18 4.50 -2.89 5.20
N SER A 19 3.30 -3.06 4.62
CA SER A 19 2.11 -3.45 5.40
C SER A 19 2.23 -4.81 6.07
N LEU A 20 2.97 -5.73 5.47
CA LEU A 20 3.24 -7.06 6.06
C LEU A 20 4.22 -7.01 7.24
N THR A 21 5.14 -6.03 7.25
CA THR A 21 6.22 -5.94 8.25
C THR A 21 5.78 -5.48 9.64
N TYR A 22 4.63 -4.81 9.77
CA TYR A 22 4.09 -4.40 11.08
C TYR A 22 3.23 -5.50 11.70
N SER A 23 3.23 -5.61 13.04
CA SER A 23 2.40 -6.58 13.76
C SER A 23 0.94 -6.15 13.79
N ALA A 24 0.00 -7.07 14.04
CA ALA A 24 -1.43 -6.74 14.05
C ALA A 24 -1.77 -5.77 15.20
N GLU A 25 -1.12 -5.93 16.34
CA GLU A 25 -1.26 -5.10 17.53
C GLU A 25 -0.85 -3.65 17.27
N ALA A 26 0.11 -3.42 16.37
CA ALA A 26 0.50 -2.06 15.97
C ALA A 26 -0.62 -1.36 15.19
N TYR A 27 -1.36 -2.08 14.34
CA TYR A 27 -2.51 -1.51 13.63
C TYR A 27 -3.64 -1.12 14.58
N GLU A 28 -3.92 -1.98 15.57
CA GLU A 28 -4.90 -1.71 16.62
C GLU A 28 -4.47 -0.52 17.49
N ALA A 29 -3.20 -0.50 17.93
CA ALA A 29 -2.65 0.59 18.74
C ALA A 29 -2.63 1.94 18.01
N ALA A 30 -2.41 1.93 16.69
CA ALA A 30 -2.45 3.12 15.84
C ALA A 30 -3.88 3.60 15.51
N GLY A 31 -4.93 2.85 15.91
CA GLY A 31 -6.32 3.19 15.62
C GLY A 31 -6.64 3.22 14.12
N LYS A 32 -5.94 2.40 13.32
CA LYS A 32 -6.17 2.27 11.87
C LYS A 32 -7.01 1.02 11.58
N LEU A 33 -7.39 0.82 10.31
CA LEU A 33 -7.98 -0.46 9.89
C LEU A 33 -7.03 -1.62 10.24
N THR A 34 -7.60 -2.82 10.37
CA THR A 34 -6.85 -4.03 10.76
C THR A 34 -5.70 -4.33 9.78
N LYS A 35 -4.72 -5.10 10.26
CA LYS A 35 -3.61 -5.59 9.42
C LYS A 35 -4.11 -6.28 8.16
N GLN A 36 -5.12 -7.14 8.30
CA GLN A 36 -5.71 -7.89 7.19
C GLN A 36 -6.31 -6.94 6.15
N ALA A 37 -7.02 -5.90 6.58
CA ALA A 37 -7.61 -4.92 5.67
C ALA A 37 -6.53 -4.17 4.88
N TRP A 38 -5.50 -3.63 5.54
CA TRP A 38 -4.45 -2.89 4.84
C TRP A 38 -3.60 -3.77 3.93
N CYS A 39 -3.26 -4.99 4.36
CA CYS A 39 -2.52 -5.94 3.52
C CYS A 39 -3.34 -6.36 2.30
N ALA A 40 -4.66 -6.53 2.45
CA ALA A 40 -5.54 -6.83 1.33
C ALA A 40 -5.62 -5.65 0.34
N ILE A 41 -5.77 -4.41 0.82
CA ILE A 41 -5.86 -3.22 -0.03
C ILE A 41 -4.57 -3.01 -0.83
N THR A 42 -3.41 -2.98 -0.16
CA THR A 42 -2.11 -2.77 -0.82
C THR A 42 -1.72 -3.96 -1.69
N GLY A 43 -2.01 -5.19 -1.24
CA GLY A 43 -1.78 -6.43 -1.97
C GLY A 43 -2.61 -6.52 -3.25
N LEU A 44 -3.91 -6.25 -3.18
CA LEU A 44 -4.78 -6.18 -4.36
C LEU A 44 -4.30 -5.10 -5.33
N GLY A 45 -3.83 -3.95 -4.83
CA GLY A 45 -3.27 -2.90 -5.68
C GLY A 45 -2.02 -3.35 -6.43
N PHE A 46 -1.09 -4.00 -5.73
CA PHE A 46 0.13 -4.54 -6.34
C PHE A 46 -0.18 -5.63 -7.36
N VAL A 47 -1.03 -6.59 -7.01
CA VAL A 47 -1.46 -7.68 -7.91
C VAL A 47 -2.20 -7.15 -9.13
N ALA A 48 -3.11 -6.19 -8.94
CA ALA A 48 -3.83 -5.56 -10.05
C ALA A 48 -2.87 -4.87 -11.04
N GLN A 49 -1.80 -4.24 -10.55
CA GLN A 49 -0.77 -3.64 -11.41
C GLN A 49 -0.07 -4.70 -12.28
N LEU A 50 0.20 -5.88 -11.73
CA LEU A 50 0.86 -7.00 -12.42
C LEU A 50 -0.07 -7.67 -13.44
N ILE A 51 -1.32 -7.96 -13.05
CA ILE A 51 -2.29 -8.64 -13.93
C ILE A 51 -2.69 -7.73 -15.09
N LEU A 52 -2.88 -6.44 -14.82
CA LEU A 52 -3.36 -5.46 -15.81
C LEU A 52 -2.20 -4.69 -16.47
N ILE A 53 -1.01 -5.30 -16.58
CA ILE A 53 0.21 -4.63 -17.07
C ILE A 53 0.08 -4.10 -18.52
N GLY A 54 -0.76 -4.73 -19.34
CA GLY A 54 -1.04 -4.31 -20.72
C GLY A 54 -2.09 -3.19 -20.83
N SER A 55 -2.77 -2.84 -19.74
CA SER A 55 -3.74 -1.74 -19.71
C SER A 55 -3.05 -0.40 -19.43
N SER A 56 -3.75 0.71 -19.69
CA SER A 56 -3.23 2.04 -19.35
C SER A 56 -2.91 2.12 -17.84
N PRO A 57 -1.68 2.44 -17.44
CA PRO A 57 -1.31 2.53 -16.02
C PRO A 57 -1.99 3.68 -15.28
N LEU A 58 -2.70 4.55 -15.99
CA LEU A 58 -3.51 5.65 -15.45
C LEU A 58 -5.02 5.36 -15.54
N GLY A 59 -5.42 4.14 -15.89
CA GLY A 59 -6.82 3.72 -15.86
C GLY A 59 -7.40 3.78 -14.43
N ILE A 60 -8.72 3.88 -14.33
CA ILE A 60 -9.40 4.13 -13.06
C ILE A 60 -9.06 3.12 -11.96
N ILE A 61 -8.93 1.83 -12.32
CA ILE A 61 -8.53 0.76 -11.39
C ILE A 61 -7.13 1.03 -10.83
N HIS A 62 -6.17 1.33 -11.71
CA HIS A 62 -4.79 1.62 -11.29
C HIS A 62 -4.72 2.86 -10.42
N LEU A 63 -5.53 3.87 -10.73
CA LEU A 63 -5.58 5.13 -9.98
C LEU A 63 -6.13 4.90 -8.58
N VAL A 64 -7.25 4.19 -8.43
CA VAL A 64 -7.85 3.86 -7.12
C VAL A 64 -6.84 3.15 -6.23
N PHE A 65 -6.17 2.12 -6.74
CA PHE A 65 -5.16 1.39 -5.96
C PHE A 65 -3.87 2.19 -5.71
N THR A 66 -3.53 3.11 -6.61
CA THR A 66 -2.41 4.03 -6.38
C THR A 66 -2.75 4.97 -5.23
N ILE A 67 -3.94 5.58 -5.24
CA ILE A 67 -4.42 6.42 -4.14
C ILE A 67 -4.40 5.63 -2.84
N ALA A 68 -4.95 4.42 -2.81
CA ALA A 68 -4.96 3.58 -1.62
C ALA A 68 -3.54 3.29 -1.08
N SER A 69 -2.58 3.04 -1.97
CA SER A 69 -1.18 2.82 -1.59
C SER A 69 -0.52 4.11 -1.06
N LEU A 70 -0.81 5.26 -1.67
CA LEU A 70 -0.31 6.54 -1.19
C LEU A 70 -0.91 6.92 0.17
N VAL A 71 -2.20 6.65 0.39
CA VAL A 71 -2.86 6.82 1.71
C VAL A 71 -2.18 5.94 2.75
N TYR A 72 -1.91 4.67 2.43
CA TYR A 72 -1.15 3.80 3.33
C TYR A 72 0.22 4.39 3.69
N LEU A 73 0.97 4.87 2.68
CA LEU A 73 2.32 5.41 2.89
C LEU A 73 2.34 6.75 3.64
N ALA A 74 1.35 7.61 3.41
CA ALA A 74 1.31 8.95 3.98
C ALA A 74 0.62 9.02 5.35
N ASP A 75 -0.34 8.14 5.63
CA ASP A 75 -1.13 8.17 6.86
C ASP A 75 -0.87 6.95 7.76
N VAL A 76 -0.99 5.74 7.22
CA VAL A 76 -0.95 4.51 8.03
C VAL A 76 0.47 4.19 8.48
N ARG A 77 1.44 4.21 7.56
CA ARG A 77 2.84 3.89 7.86
C ARG A 77 3.44 4.82 8.92
N PRO A 78 3.26 6.16 8.88
CA PRO A 78 3.71 7.03 9.97
C PRO A 78 3.06 6.71 11.31
N ALA A 79 1.75 6.46 11.34
CA ALA A 79 1.05 6.09 12.58
C ALA A 79 1.56 4.76 13.17
N LEU A 80 1.82 3.77 12.31
CA LEU A 80 2.43 2.50 12.72
C LEU A 80 3.86 2.69 13.24
N ALA A 81 4.64 3.56 12.59
CA ALA A 81 6.00 3.89 13.04
C ALA A 81 5.99 4.59 14.40
N GLU A 82 5.01 5.47 14.67
CA GLU A 82 4.89 6.17 15.95
C GLU A 82 4.65 5.22 17.13
N VAL A 83 3.76 4.22 16.96
CA VAL A 83 3.45 3.26 18.03
C VAL A 83 4.50 2.14 18.18
N THR A 84 5.36 1.94 17.17
CA THR A 84 6.43 0.92 17.21
C THR A 84 7.81 1.50 17.51
N SER A 85 8.00 2.81 17.33
CA SER A 85 9.22 3.51 17.71
C SER A 85 9.36 3.46 19.23
N ARG A 86 10.38 2.73 19.70
CA ARG A 86 10.76 2.76 21.11
C ARG A 86 11.40 4.11 21.41
N ARG A 87 10.77 4.91 22.28
CA ARG A 87 11.50 5.94 23.03
C ARG A 87 12.50 5.27 23.97
#